data_AF-A0A5I0PM86-F1
#
_entry.id   AF-A0A5I0PM86-F1
#
_cell.length_a   1.000
_cell.length_b   1.000
_cell.length_c   1.000
_cell.angle_alpha   90.00
_cell.angle_beta   90.00
_cell.angle_gamma   90.00
#
_symmetry.space_group_name_H-M   'P 1'
#
loop_
_entity.id
_entity.type
_entity.pdbx_description
1 polymer ?
#
loop_
_entity_poly.entity_id
_entity_poly.type
_entity_poly.pdbx_seq_one_letter_code
_entity_poly.pdbx_strand_id
1 'polypeptide(L)'
;MQIEKVMSLLEVLSSWLEDNINMDSEIIFDNDEDNTNSEILYPAVEKANAVLRKMASLSSDSVHAIRQRLQLAVEGKAELSLKDVGELLLATKYLMLSTEEGE
;
A
#
# COMPACT_ATOMS: atom_id res chain seq x y z
N MET A 1 13.42 4.22 -3.97
CA MET A 1 14.18 3.17 -4.69
C MET A 1 13.98 1.76 -4.12
N GLN A 2 13.77 1.55 -2.81
CA GLN A 2 13.49 0.21 -2.28
C GLN A 2 12.02 -0.23 -2.41
N ILE A 3 11.05 0.67 -2.19
CA ILE A 3 9.61 0.32 -2.22
C ILE A 3 9.12 -0.12 -3.61
N GLU A 4 9.56 0.57 -4.67
CA GLU A 4 9.26 0.23 -6.07
C GLU A 4 9.70 -1.19 -6.43
N LYS A 5 10.90 -1.59 -5.97
CA LYS A 5 11.42 -2.93 -6.20
C LYS A 5 10.57 -3.98 -5.49
N VAL A 6 10.14 -3.72 -4.25
CA VAL A 6 9.26 -4.64 -3.52
C VAL A 6 7.92 -4.78 -4.22
N MET A 7 7.32 -3.69 -4.67
CA MET A 7 6.07 -3.73 -5.44
C MET A 7 6.20 -4.58 -6.70
N SER A 8 7.27 -4.41 -7.48
CA SER A 8 7.50 -5.24 -8.68
C SER A 8 7.65 -6.74 -8.36
N LEU A 9 8.25 -7.08 -7.21
CA LEU A 9 8.40 -8.48 -6.80
C LEU A 9 7.05 -9.07 -6.35
N LEU A 10 6.23 -8.28 -5.67
CA LEU A 10 4.88 -8.70 -5.30
C LEU A 10 3.98 -8.86 -6.53
N GLU A 11 4.13 -8.04 -7.57
CA GLU A 11 3.41 -8.23 -8.84
C GLU A 11 3.77 -9.57 -9.51
N VAL A 12 5.06 -9.90 -9.55
CA VAL A 12 5.52 -11.19 -10.09
C VAL A 12 4.99 -12.34 -9.24
N LEU A 13 5.02 -12.21 -7.91
CA LEU A 13 4.48 -13.22 -7.01
C LEU A 13 2.96 -13.39 -7.18
N SER A 14 2.20 -12.30 -7.25
CA SER A 14 0.75 -12.33 -7.52
C SER A 14 0.45 -13.07 -8.82
N SER A 15 1.15 -12.74 -9.92
CA SER A 15 0.96 -13.41 -11.21
C SER A 15 1.25 -14.91 -11.14
N TRP A 16 2.31 -15.31 -10.43
CA TRP A 16 2.66 -16.72 -10.31
C TRP A 16 1.64 -17.50 -9.44
N LEU A 17 1.13 -16.88 -8.38
CA LEU A 17 0.07 -17.47 -7.55
C LEU A 17 -1.25 -17.59 -8.32
N GLU A 18 -1.58 -16.60 -9.16
CA GLU A 18 -2.75 -16.66 -10.04
C GLU A 18 -2.63 -17.79 -11.07
N ASP A 19 -1.45 -17.96 -11.68
CA ASP A 19 -1.17 -19.08 -12.58
C ASP A 19 -1.33 -20.44 -11.88
N ASN A 20 -0.87 -20.56 -10.64
CA ASN A 20 -1.06 -21.79 -9.85
C ASN A 20 -2.54 -22.08 -9.58
N ILE A 21 -3.35 -21.05 -9.29
CA ILE A 21 -4.81 -21.19 -9.11
C ILE A 21 -5.45 -21.64 -10.43
N ASN A 22 -5.12 -20.97 -11.55
CA ASN A 22 -5.69 -21.28 -12.86
C ASN A 22 -5.32 -22.68 -13.38
N MET A 23 -4.22 -23.25 -12.88
CA MET A 23 -3.75 -24.59 -13.24
C MET A 23 -4.10 -25.64 -12.20
N ASP A 24 -4.95 -25.32 -11.21
CA ASP A 24 -5.36 -26.20 -10.11
C ASP A 24 -4.17 -26.86 -9.40
N SER A 25 -3.11 -26.08 -9.15
CA SER A 25 -1.88 -26.56 -8.54
C SER A 25 -2.09 -26.92 -7.06
N GLU A 26 -1.67 -28.12 -6.66
CA GLU A 26 -1.73 -28.63 -5.29
C GLU A 26 -0.54 -28.18 -4.41
N ILE A 27 0.22 -27.16 -4.82
CA ILE A 27 1.37 -26.67 -4.05
C ILE A 27 0.92 -26.08 -2.71
N ILE A 28 1.53 -26.58 -1.62
CA ILE A 28 1.40 -26.07 -0.27
C ILE A 28 2.71 -25.41 0.17
N PHE A 29 2.63 -24.20 0.71
CA PHE A 29 3.81 -23.35 0.97
C PHE A 29 4.39 -23.47 2.38
N ASP A 30 3.64 -24.04 3.32
CA ASP A 30 3.92 -24.05 4.76
C ASP A 30 4.23 -25.45 5.32
N ASN A 31 4.61 -26.40 4.45
CA ASN A 31 4.81 -27.81 4.83
C ASN A 31 3.58 -28.46 5.49
N ASP A 32 2.39 -28.16 5.00
CA ASP A 32 1.11 -28.73 5.44
C ASP A 32 0.68 -28.33 6.86
N GLU A 33 1.34 -27.34 7.48
CA GLU A 33 1.01 -26.86 8.83
C GLU A 33 -0.38 -26.21 8.89
N ASP A 34 -0.61 -25.19 8.05
CA ASP A 34 -1.91 -24.51 7.92
C ASP A 34 -2.59 -24.82 6.56
N ASN A 35 -1.97 -25.67 5.73
CA ASN A 35 -2.38 -25.95 4.35
C ASN A 35 -2.48 -24.68 3.50
N THR A 36 -1.52 -23.76 3.68
CA THR A 36 -1.47 -22.51 2.94
C THR A 36 -1.17 -22.78 1.47
N ASN A 37 -2.21 -22.68 0.65
CA ASN A 37 -2.14 -22.84 -0.80
C ASN A 37 -2.20 -21.47 -1.52
N SER A 38 -2.19 -21.48 -2.87
CA SER A 38 -2.21 -20.26 -3.67
C SER A 38 -3.50 -19.45 -3.50
N GLU A 39 -4.66 -20.10 -3.32
CA GLU A 39 -5.94 -19.40 -3.08
C GLU A 39 -5.95 -18.61 -1.76
N ILE A 40 -5.28 -19.13 -0.73
CA ILE A 40 -5.15 -18.46 0.58
C ILE A 40 -4.12 -17.32 0.50
N LEU A 41 -2.98 -17.55 -0.16
CA LEU A 41 -1.86 -16.60 -0.18
C LEU A 41 -2.08 -15.43 -1.15
N TYR A 42 -2.70 -15.66 -2.30
CA TYR A 42 -2.89 -14.65 -3.35
C TYR A 42 -3.57 -13.37 -2.84
N PRO A 43 -4.71 -13.43 -2.11
CA PRO A 43 -5.36 -12.23 -1.58
C PRO A 43 -4.49 -11.43 -0.61
N ALA A 44 -3.59 -12.10 0.13
CA ALA A 44 -2.69 -11.43 1.07
C ALA A 44 -1.58 -10.66 0.34
N VAL A 45 -1.01 -11.26 -0.72
CA VAL A 45 0.01 -10.62 -1.57
C VAL A 45 -0.57 -9.41 -2.29
N GLU A 46 -1.77 -9.53 -2.86
CA GLU A 46 -2.48 -8.41 -3.49
C GLU A 46 -2.72 -7.24 -2.52
N LYS A 47 -3.19 -7.55 -1.30
CA LYS A 47 -3.39 -6.53 -0.25
C LYS A 47 -2.08 -5.86 0.14
N ALA A 48 -1.01 -6.62 0.33
CA ALA A 48 0.30 -6.07 0.67
C ALA A 48 0.80 -5.11 -0.42
N ASN A 49 0.65 -5.49 -1.69
CA ASN A 49 1.03 -4.64 -2.81
C ASN A 49 0.18 -3.36 -2.89
N ALA A 50 -1.13 -3.46 -2.66
CA ALA A 50 -2.02 -2.29 -2.61
C ALA A 50 -1.64 -1.31 -1.50
N VAL A 51 -1.26 -1.81 -0.31
CA VAL A 51 -0.78 -0.97 0.80
C VAL A 51 0.52 -0.27 0.41
N LEU A 52 1.48 -0.99 -0.18
CA LEU A 52 2.75 -0.40 -0.61
C LEU A 52 2.55 0.67 -1.69
N ARG A 53 1.70 0.42 -2.69
CA ARG A 53 1.32 1.42 -3.70
C ARG A 53 0.70 2.66 -3.07
N LYS A 54 -0.16 2.47 -2.05
CA LYS A 54 -0.75 3.59 -1.33
C LYS A 54 0.29 4.38 -0.55
N MET A 55 1.22 3.72 0.13
CA MET A 55 2.32 4.39 0.84
C MET A 55 3.25 5.15 -0.11
N ALA A 56 3.59 4.56 -1.27
CA ALA A 56 4.39 5.23 -2.29
C ALA A 56 3.68 6.49 -2.83
N SER A 57 2.35 6.47 -2.98
CA SER A 57 1.57 7.64 -3.40
C SER A 57 1.57 8.78 -2.36
N LEU A 58 1.74 8.44 -1.08
CA LEU A 58 1.82 9.37 0.05
C LEU A 58 3.26 9.82 0.33
N SER A 59 4.10 9.92 -0.71
CA SER A 59 5.46 10.43 -0.59
C SER A 59 5.50 11.82 0.07
N SER A 60 6.63 12.16 0.69
CA SER A 60 6.82 13.47 1.35
C SER A 60 6.45 14.64 0.43
N ASP A 61 6.75 14.55 -0.86
CA ASP A 61 6.44 15.57 -1.85
C ASP A 61 4.93 15.68 -2.12
N SER A 62 4.24 14.54 -2.25
CA SER A 62 2.78 14.49 -2.39
C SER A 62 2.07 15.06 -1.16
N VAL A 63 2.53 14.70 0.03
CA VAL A 63 1.97 15.20 1.30
C VAL A 63 2.24 16.70 1.46
N HIS A 64 3.43 17.18 1.09
CA HIS A 64 3.75 18.60 1.09
C HIS A 64 2.87 19.38 0.12
N ALA A 65 2.66 18.86 -1.09
CA ALA A 65 1.78 19.46 -2.09
C ALA A 65 0.31 19.49 -1.64
N ILE A 66 -0.18 18.43 -0.98
CA ILE A 66 -1.52 18.40 -0.36
C ILE A 66 -1.61 19.47 0.73
N ARG A 67 -0.63 19.56 1.63
CA ARG A 67 -0.59 20.56 2.70
C ARG A 67 -0.60 21.98 2.14
N GLN A 68 0.18 22.26 1.10
CA GLN A 68 0.23 23.58 0.46
C GLN A 68 -1.12 23.94 -0.18
N ARG A 69 -1.77 23.00 -0.87
CA ARG A 69 -3.10 23.23 -1.45
C ARG A 69 -4.16 23.52 -0.39
N LEU A 70 -4.14 22.79 0.73
CA LEU A 70 -5.03 23.03 1.85
C LEU A 70 -4.78 24.41 2.49
N GLN A 71 -3.51 24.82 2.63
CA GLN A 71 -3.15 26.14 3.14
C GLN A 71 -3.70 27.26 2.25
N LEU A 72 -3.55 27.15 0.93
CA LEU A 72 -4.09 28.11 -0.01
C LEU A 72 -5.62 28.18 0.06
N ALA A 73 -6.30 27.04 0.26
CA ALA A 73 -7.75 27.01 0.40
C ALA A 73 -8.23 27.67 1.70
N VAL A 74 -7.51 27.50 2.81
CA VAL A 74 -7.78 28.22 4.07
C VAL A 74 -7.62 29.73 3.89
N GLU A 75 -6.68 30.16 3.06
CA GLU A 75 -6.46 31.57 2.70
C GLU A 75 -7.46 32.10 1.66
N GLY A 76 -8.44 31.29 1.22
CA GLY A 76 -9.43 31.66 0.19
C GLY A 76 -8.86 31.77 -1.22
N LYS A 77 -7.66 31.22 -1.47
CA LYS A 77 -6.93 31.27 -2.75
C LYS A 77 -7.09 30.01 -3.59
N ALA A 78 -7.73 28.97 -3.05
CA ALA A 78 -7.98 27.71 -3.73
C ALA A 78 -9.26 27.03 -3.20
N GLU A 79 -9.79 26.05 -3.92
CA GLU A 79 -10.89 25.21 -3.46
C GLU A 79 -10.39 23.97 -2.72
N LEU A 80 -11.10 23.59 -1.66
CA LEU A 80 -10.77 22.44 -0.83
C LEU A 80 -11.50 21.19 -1.35
N SER A 81 -10.77 20.10 -1.60
CA SER A 81 -11.38 18.81 -1.93
C SER A 81 -11.41 17.89 -0.71
N LEU A 82 -12.52 17.15 -0.54
CA LEU A 82 -12.61 16.05 0.44
C LEU A 82 -11.50 15.01 0.24
N LYS A 83 -11.04 14.81 -1.00
CA LYS A 83 -9.92 13.92 -1.32
C LYS A 83 -8.62 14.40 -0.69
N ASP A 84 -8.34 15.71 -0.75
CA ASP A 84 -7.11 16.29 -0.20
C ASP A 84 -7.07 16.19 1.34
N VAL A 85 -8.21 16.41 2.00
CA VAL A 85 -8.34 16.22 3.46
C VAL A 85 -8.15 14.74 3.84
N GLY A 86 -8.77 13.83 3.11
CA GLY A 86 -8.66 12.40 3.34
C GLY A 86 -7.23 11.87 3.15
N GLU A 87 -6.53 12.32 2.11
CA GLU A 87 -5.13 11.95 1.86
C GLU A 87 -4.18 12.50 2.92
N LEU A 88 -4.40 13.72 3.41
CA LEU A 88 -3.60 14.28 4.51
C LEU A 88 -3.82 13.53 5.83
N LEU A 89 -5.08 13.23 6.18
CA LEU A 89 -5.40 12.45 7.37
C LEU A 89 -4.76 11.06 7.32
N LEU A 90 -4.82 10.41 6.15
CA LEU A 90 -4.22 9.12 5.93
C LEU A 90 -2.69 9.17 6.05
N ALA A 91 -2.05 10.16 5.43
CA ALA A 91 -0.61 10.38 5.56
C ALA A 91 -0.19 10.62 7.00
N THR A 92 -0.95 11.45 7.73
CA THR A 92 -0.68 11.74 9.15
C THR A 92 -0.79 10.48 10.00
N LYS A 93 -1.80 9.62 9.75
CA LYS A 93 -1.93 8.33 10.43
C LYS A 93 -0.73 7.42 10.20
N TYR A 94 -0.26 7.29 8.95
CA TYR A 94 0.89 6.43 8.64
C TYR A 94 2.22 7.00 9.15
N LEU A 95 2.40 8.33 9.13
CA LEU A 95 3.60 8.98 9.66
C LEU A 95 3.67 8.96 11.20
N MET A 96 2.54 9.12 11.90
CA MET A 96 2.49 9.00 13.37
C MET A 96 2.77 7.57 13.85
N LEU A 97 2.37 6.54 13.09
CA LEU A 97 2.73 5.15 13.37
C LEU A 97 4.23 4.86 13.16
N SER A 98 4.95 5.75 12.47
CA SER A 98 6.41 5.63 12.27
C SER A 98 7.23 6.29 13.39
N THR A 99 6.58 7.00 14.32
CA THR A 99 7.25 7.75 15.40
C THR A 99 7.13 7.09 16.78
N GLU A 100 6.44 5.95 16.90
CA GLU A 100 6.24 5.25 18.20
C GLU A 100 7.25 4.11 18.46
N GLU A 101 8.27 3.87 17.61
CA GLU A 101 9.30 2.84 17.86
C GLU A 101 10.64 3.41 18.37
N GLY A 102 10.61 4.41 19.26
CA GLY A 102 11.88 4.93 19.78
C GLY A 102 11.78 5.87 20.96
N GLU A 103 11.33 5.37 22.12
CA GLU A 103 11.82 5.79 23.45
C GLU A 103 11.93 4.57 24.38
#